data_AF-A0A7S3T9C3-F1
#
_entry.id   AF-A0A7S3T9C3-F1
#
_cell.length_a   1.000
_cell.length_b   1.000
_cell.length_c   1.000
_cell.angle_alpha   90.00
_cell.angle_beta   90.00
_cell.angle_gamma   90.00
#
_symmetry.space_group_name_H-M   'P 1'
#
loop_
_entity.id
_entity.type
_entity.pdbx_description
1 polymer ?
#
loop_
_entity_poly.entity_id
_entity_poly.type
_entity_poly.pdbx_seq_one_letter_code
_entity_poly.pdbx_strand_id
1 'polypeptide(L)'
;AAALAAALAACAKPAAALIQPKFKRTEISKPMLLILTQHFESDPLPSFEKRQALAQQLDMTPRSVCVWFQNQRQRLLKLQRQAEGAEASQRRSQERQARLVEHKRRAKGGEGGGAGEAGAT
;
A
#
# COMPACT_ATOMS: atom_id res chain seq x y z
N ALA A 1 13.40 -14.66 -10.47
CA ALA A 1 14.24 -13.48 -10.21
C ALA A 1 13.53 -12.57 -9.23
N ALA A 2 13.84 -12.69 -7.93
CA ALA A 2 13.25 -11.87 -6.86
C ALA A 2 14.40 -11.08 -6.21
N ALA A 3 14.64 -9.86 -6.71
CA ALA A 3 15.74 -9.02 -6.28
C ALA A 3 15.29 -8.00 -5.22
N LEU A 4 16.06 -7.94 -4.12
CA LEU A 4 16.25 -6.78 -3.22
C LEU A 4 15.17 -6.51 -2.16
N ALA A 5 15.13 -7.35 -1.13
CA ALA A 5 14.44 -7.06 0.15
C ALA A 5 15.37 -6.76 1.34
N ALA A 6 16.69 -6.55 1.17
CA ALA A 6 17.59 -6.36 2.30
C ALA A 6 18.74 -5.38 2.00
N ALA A 7 18.63 -4.14 2.47
CA ALA A 7 19.75 -3.18 2.45
C ALA A 7 19.70 -2.14 3.59
N LEU A 8 19.32 -2.56 4.81
CA LEU A 8 19.52 -1.76 6.03
C LEU A 8 19.90 -2.63 7.24
N ALA A 9 20.90 -3.49 7.07
CA ALA A 9 21.55 -4.20 8.17
C ALA A 9 23.01 -4.57 7.81
N ALA A 10 23.88 -3.58 7.58
CA ALA A 10 25.33 -3.81 7.53
C ALA A 10 26.12 -2.50 7.68
N CYS A 11 25.95 -1.81 8.81
CA CYS A 11 27.05 -1.10 9.42
C CYS A 11 27.28 -1.83 10.75
N ALA A 12 28.28 -2.72 10.77
CA ALA A 12 28.67 -3.44 11.97
C ALA A 12 29.09 -2.40 13.03
N LYS A 13 28.29 -2.25 14.08
CA LYS A 13 28.68 -1.55 15.30
C LYS A 13 28.95 -2.62 16.36
N PRO A 14 30.15 -2.64 16.96
CA PRO A 14 30.44 -3.58 18.03
C PRO A 14 29.55 -3.25 19.24
N ALA A 15 29.14 -4.31 19.91
CA ALA A 15 28.37 -4.26 21.14
C ALA A 15 29.07 -3.41 22.20
N ALA A 16 28.44 -2.33 22.65
CA ALA A 16 28.66 -1.75 23.98
C ALA A 16 27.53 -0.77 24.33
N ALA A 17 26.93 -1.00 25.48
CA ALA A 17 25.86 -0.24 26.12
C ALA A 17 26.11 1.27 26.18
N LEU A 18 25.18 2.07 25.66
CA LEU A 18 24.80 3.39 26.20
C LEU A 18 23.36 3.66 25.73
N ILE A 19 22.39 3.55 26.64
CA ILE A 19 21.02 4.00 26.42
C ILE A 19 21.06 5.52 26.35
N GLN A 20 21.37 6.06 25.17
CA GLN A 20 21.28 7.50 24.93
C GLN A 20 19.81 7.91 25.03
N PRO A 21 19.49 9.07 25.63
CA PRO A 21 18.11 9.55 25.68
C PRO A 21 17.57 9.61 24.25
N LYS A 22 16.46 8.89 24.01
CA LYS A 22 15.75 8.88 22.73
C LYS A 22 15.54 10.34 22.31
N PHE A 23 16.29 10.79 21.31
CA PHE A 23 16.21 12.17 20.80
C PHE A 23 14.74 12.53 20.59
N LYS A 24 14.34 13.68 21.15
CA LYS A 24 12.99 14.21 21.03
C LYS A 24 12.65 14.28 19.54
N ARG A 25 11.63 13.56 19.11
CA ARG A 25 11.22 13.47 17.71
C ARG A 25 10.77 14.87 17.26
N THR A 26 11.56 15.53 16.43
CA THR A 26 11.15 16.80 15.82
C THR A 26 9.98 16.52 14.89
N GLU A 27 8.82 17.10 15.19
CA GLU A 27 7.66 16.96 14.32
C GLU A 27 7.86 17.81 13.06
N ILE A 28 7.75 17.16 11.90
CA ILE A 28 7.81 17.84 10.62
C ILE A 28 6.49 18.56 10.42
N SER A 29 6.53 19.89 10.28
CA SER A 29 5.34 20.70 10.12
C SER A 29 4.60 20.37 8.81
N LYS A 30 3.26 20.49 8.80
CA LYS A 30 2.41 20.23 7.62
C LYS A 30 2.89 20.92 6.33
N PRO A 31 3.25 22.22 6.30
CA PRO A 31 3.80 22.86 5.09
C PRO A 31 5.06 22.18 4.55
N MET A 32 5.97 21.73 5.42
CA MET A 32 7.17 21.01 4.99
C MET A 32 6.83 19.68 4.34
N LEU A 33 5.81 18.97 4.87
CA LEU A 33 5.34 17.71 4.28
C LEU A 33 4.77 17.90 2.87
N LEU A 34 4.08 19.02 2.61
CA LEU A 34 3.54 19.32 1.28
C LEU A 34 4.66 19.47 0.25
N ILE A 35 5.68 20.27 0.58
CA ILE A 35 6.86 20.48 -0.28
C ILE A 35 7.60 19.17 -0.54
N LEU A 36 7.81 18.36 0.51
CA LEU A 36 8.44 17.04 0.38
C LEU A 36 7.64 16.10 -0.51
N THR A 37 6.30 16.13 -0.41
CA THR A 37 5.41 15.28 -1.23
C THR A 37 5.43 15.72 -2.70
N GLN A 38 5.35 17.02 -2.96
CA GLN A 38 5.44 17.56 -4.32
C GLN A 38 6.75 17.16 -5.01
N HIS A 39 7.87 17.23 -4.28
CA HIS A 39 9.16 16.77 -4.82
C HIS A 39 9.23 15.25 -4.99
N PHE A 40 8.60 14.49 -4.10
CA PHE A 40 8.57 13.03 -4.19
C PHE A 40 7.87 12.53 -5.46
N GLU A 41 6.85 13.24 -5.94
CA GLU A 41 6.14 12.91 -7.18
C GLU A 41 7.03 13.02 -8.42
N SER A 42 7.98 13.96 -8.42
CA SER A 42 8.92 14.17 -9.52
C SER A 42 10.16 13.28 -9.40
N ASP A 43 10.71 13.14 -8.19
CA ASP A 43 11.96 12.42 -7.92
C ASP A 43 11.82 11.50 -6.69
N PRO A 44 11.33 10.26 -6.86
CA PRO A 44 11.17 9.32 -5.74
C PRO A 44 12.50 8.81 -5.15
N LEU A 45 13.60 9.00 -5.88
CA LEU A 45 14.98 8.67 -5.51
C LEU A 45 15.85 9.93 -5.58
N PRO A 46 15.73 10.85 -4.60
CA PRO A 46 16.49 12.09 -4.63
C PRO A 46 17.99 11.80 -4.45
N SER A 47 18.79 12.36 -5.36
CA SER A 47 20.25 12.38 -5.25
C SER A 47 20.70 13.11 -3.97
N PHE A 48 21.96 12.93 -3.58
CA PHE A 48 22.54 13.60 -2.42
C PHE A 48 22.37 15.12 -2.48
N GLU A 49 22.70 15.74 -3.61
CA GLU A 49 22.57 17.20 -3.80
C GLU A 49 21.13 17.68 -3.67
N LYS A 50 20.17 16.99 -4.28
CA LYS A 50 18.74 17.31 -4.16
C LYS A 50 18.27 17.23 -2.71
N ARG A 51 18.71 16.22 -1.95
CA ARG A 51 18.37 16.11 -0.52
C ARG A 51 18.98 17.24 0.30
N GLN A 52 20.18 17.69 -0.03
CA GLN A 52 20.84 18.80 0.65
C GLN A 52 20.14 20.13 0.35
N ALA A 53 19.76 20.38 -0.90
CA ALA A 53 18.98 21.55 -1.29
C ALA A 53 17.63 21.60 -0.56
N LEU A 54 16.91 20.47 -0.50
CA LEU A 54 15.65 20.39 0.26
C LEU A 54 15.83 20.60 1.76
N ALA A 55 16.92 20.05 2.31
CA ALA A 55 17.25 20.23 3.72
C ALA A 55 17.48 21.72 4.05
N GLN A 56 18.17 22.45 3.18
CA GLN A 56 18.38 23.89 3.36
C GLN A 56 17.09 24.70 3.18
N GLN A 57 16.27 24.37 2.18
CA GLN A 57 15.01 25.09 1.93
C GLN A 57 13.98 24.88 3.06
N LEU A 58 14.02 23.73 3.73
CA LEU A 58 13.09 23.34 4.79
C LEU A 58 13.68 23.51 6.19
N ASP A 59 14.89 24.06 6.35
CA ASP A 59 15.60 24.11 7.64
C ASP A 59 15.64 22.75 8.37
N MET A 60 15.77 21.67 7.60
CA MET A 60 15.82 20.29 8.08
C MET A 60 17.25 19.74 7.98
N THR A 61 17.52 18.65 8.70
CA THR A 61 18.76 17.90 8.44
C THR A 61 18.62 17.02 7.20
N PRO A 62 19.69 16.83 6.40
CA PRO A 62 19.68 15.89 5.27
C PRO A 62 19.30 14.47 5.68
N ARG A 63 19.58 14.09 6.94
CA ARG A 63 19.20 12.81 7.52
C ARG A 63 17.69 12.68 7.68
N SER A 64 17.02 13.71 8.20
CA SER A 64 15.56 13.74 8.34
C SER A 64 14.86 13.62 6.98
N VAL A 65 15.37 14.34 5.97
CA VAL A 65 14.89 14.22 4.58
C VAL A 65 15.08 12.77 4.08
N CYS A 66 16.26 12.19 4.26
CA CYS A 66 16.53 10.81 3.85
C CYS A 66 15.58 9.78 4.49
N VAL A 67 15.32 9.90 5.80
CA VAL A 67 14.37 9.03 6.52
C VAL A 67 12.94 9.25 6.04
N TRP A 68 12.54 10.49 5.78
CA TRP A 68 11.22 10.81 5.25
C TRP A 68 10.99 10.12 3.90
N PHE A 69 11.93 10.24 2.96
CA PHE A 69 11.84 9.58 1.65
C PHE A 69 11.81 8.06 1.76
N GLN A 70 12.58 7.47 2.70
CA GLN A 70 12.52 6.03 2.97
C GLN A 70 11.13 5.62 3.47
N ASN A 71 10.61 6.30 4.50
CA ASN A 71 9.30 6.02 5.06
C ASN A 71 8.19 6.19 4.03
N GLN A 72 8.29 7.19 3.16
CA GLN A 72 7.32 7.44 2.11
C GLN A 72 7.26 6.29 1.10
N ARG A 73 8.42 5.78 0.66
CA ARG A 73 8.46 4.58 -0.20
C ARG A 73 7.92 3.34 0.50
N GLN A 74 8.24 3.14 1.78
CA GLN A 74 7.70 2.02 2.55
C GLN A 74 6.16 2.10 2.65
N ARG A 75 5.60 3.30 2.81
CA ARG A 75 4.15 3.53 2.81
C ARG A 75 3.53 3.16 1.46
N LEU A 76 4.15 3.58 0.36
CA LEU A 76 3.69 3.24 -0.99
C LEU A 76 3.67 1.73 -1.24
N LEU A 77 4.73 1.02 -0.87
CA LEU A 77 4.81 -0.45 -0.99
C LEU A 77 3.75 -1.16 -0.14
N LYS A 78 3.50 -0.67 1.08
CA LYS A 78 2.45 -1.21 1.95
C LYS A 78 1.06 -0.99 1.34
N LEU A 79 0.81 0.19 0.78
CA LEU A 79 -0.46 0.51 0.15
C LEU A 79 -0.73 -0.39 -1.06
N GLN A 80 0.27 -0.62 -1.90
CA GLN A 80 0.16 -1.54 -3.05
C GLN A 80 -0.20 -2.96 -2.58
N ARG A 81 0.51 -3.50 -1.58
CA ARG A 81 0.22 -4.83 -1.04
C ARG A 81 -1.17 -4.93 -0.40
N GLN A 82 -1.62 -3.86 0.26
CA GLN A 82 -2.96 -3.81 0.85
C GLN A 82 -4.04 -3.71 -0.23
N ALA A 83 -3.81 -2.92 -1.28
CA ALA A 83 -4.70 -2.82 -2.42
C ALA A 83 -4.85 -4.17 -3.11
N GLU A 84 -3.76 -4.90 -3.35
CA GLU A 84 -3.80 -6.26 -3.92
C GLU A 84 -4.58 -7.25 -3.05
N GLY A 85 -4.38 -7.21 -1.73
CA GLY A 85 -5.12 -8.05 -0.78
C GLY A 85 -6.61 -7.71 -0.68
N ALA A 86 -6.94 -6.42 -0.76
CA ALA A 86 -8.32 -5.93 -0.77
C ALA A 86 -9.04 -6.33 -2.07
N GLU A 87 -8.40 -6.10 -3.22
CA GLU A 87 -8.89 -6.47 -4.55
C GLU A 87 -9.13 -7.99 -4.66
N ALA A 88 -8.20 -8.82 -4.17
CA ALA A 88 -8.38 -10.27 -4.17
C ALA A 88 -9.56 -10.72 -3.30
N SER A 89 -9.78 -10.06 -2.16
CA SER A 89 -10.90 -10.34 -1.27
C SER A 89 -12.23 -9.88 -1.87
N GLN A 90 -12.23 -8.73 -2.53
CA GLN A 90 -13.38 -8.18 -3.23
C GLN A 90 -13.78 -9.05 -4.41
N ARG A 91 -12.83 -9.50 -5.24
CA ARG A 91 -13.08 -10.45 -6.34
C ARG A 91 -13.73 -11.75 -5.86
N ARG A 92 -13.22 -12.36 -4.79
CA ARG A 92 -13.83 -13.57 -4.19
C ARG A 92 -15.25 -13.33 -3.70
N SER A 93 -15.52 -12.16 -3.11
CA SER A 93 -16.87 -11.78 -2.67
C SER A 93 -17.81 -11.61 -3.86
N GLN A 94 -17.36 -10.90 -4.90
CA GLN A 94 -18.12 -10.69 -6.13
C GLN A 94 -18.45 -12.01 -6.84
N GLU A 95 -17.48 -12.94 -6.93
CA GLU A 95 -17.71 -14.25 -7.52
C GLU A 95 -18.74 -15.07 -6.74
N ARG A 96 -18.65 -15.08 -5.40
CA ARG A 96 -19.63 -15.74 -4.55
C ARG A 96 -21.03 -15.15 -4.74
N GLN A 97 -21.12 -13.83 -4.83
CA GLN A 97 -22.37 -13.12 -5.04
C GLN A 97 -22.95 -13.40 -6.43
N ALA A 98 -22.11 -13.49 -7.47
CA ALA A 98 -22.51 -13.88 -8.82
C ALA A 98 -23.07 -15.31 -8.87
N ARG A 99 -22.40 -16.28 -8.21
CA ARG A 99 -22.90 -17.66 -8.09
C ARG A 99 -24.26 -17.73 -7.39
N LEU A 100 -24.43 -16.96 -6.32
CA LEU A 100 -25.72 -16.88 -5.61
C LEU A 100 -26.83 -16.29 -6.49
N VAL A 101 -26.52 -15.26 -7.29
CA VAL A 101 -27.46 -14.67 -8.24
C VAL A 101 -27.83 -15.67 -9.32
N GLU A 102 -26.88 -16.40 -9.89
CA GLU A 102 -27.16 -17.42 -10.91
C GLU A 102 -28.03 -18.55 -10.36
N HIS A 103 -27.68 -19.08 -9.18
CA HIS A 103 -28.48 -20.11 -8.49
C HIS A 103 -29.91 -19.62 -8.24
N LYS A 104 -30.09 -18.37 -7.80
CA LYS A 104 -31.41 -17.77 -7.58
C LYS A 104 -32.19 -17.56 -8.86
N ARG A 105 -31.53 -17.21 -9.99
CA ARG A 105 -32.17 -17.12 -11.32
C ARG A 105 -32.65 -18.48 -11.80
N ARG A 106 -31.86 -19.53 -11.57
CA ARG A 106 -32.21 -20.92 -11.90
C ARG A 106 -33.42 -21.42 -11.08
N ALA A 107 -33.46 -21.10 -9.79
CA ALA A 107 -34.58 -21.43 -8.91
C ALA A 107 -35.87 -20.66 -9.26
N LYS A 108 -35.76 -19.41 -9.72
CA LYS A 108 -36.90 -18.56 -10.10
C LYS A 108 -37.43 -18.86 -11.51
N GLY A 109 -36.67 -19.57 -12.34
CA GLY A 109 -37.08 -19.99 -13.69
C GLY A 109 -37.88 -21.29 -13.75
N GLY A 110 -38.24 -21.86 -12.59
CA GLY A 110 -38.99 -23.11 -12.46
C GLY A 110 -40.44 -22.93 -12.01
N GLU A 111 -41.14 -21.93 -12.53
CA GLU A 111 -42.61 -21.85 -12.44
C GLU A 111 -43.13 -21.31 -13.78
N GLY A 112 -43.59 -22.23 -14.64
CA GLY A 112 -44.14 -21.92 -15.96
C GLY A 112 -44.51 -23.16 -16.77
N GLY A 113 -45.66 -23.76 -16.45
CA GLY A 113 -46.41 -24.73 -17.29
C GLY A 113 -45.93 -26.18 -17.17
N GLY A 114 -46.65 -27.10 -16.55
CA GLY A 114 -48.10 -27.32 -16.66
C GLY A 114 -48.31 -28.50 -17.59
N ALA A 115 -48.44 -29.68 -17.00
CA ALA A 115 -48.75 -30.94 -17.67
C ALA A 115 -50.02 -30.79 -18.54
N GLY A 116 -49.92 -31.22 -19.79
CA GLY A 116 -51.05 -31.54 -20.65
C GLY A 116 -50.96 -33.02 -21.01
N GLU A 117 -51.44 -33.85 -20.10
CA GLU A 117 -51.75 -35.26 -20.31
C GLU A 117 -53.14 -35.36 -20.94
N ALA A 118 -53.22 -35.92 -22.14
CA ALA A 118 -54.37 -36.62 -22.74
C ALA A 118 -53.87 -37.14 -24.10
N GLY A 119 -53.93 -38.40 -24.47
CA GLY A 119 -54.86 -39.44 -24.07
C GLY A 119 -55.46 -40.02 -25.35
N ALA A 120 -55.20 -41.31 -25.56
CA ALA A 120 -56.03 -42.27 -26.28
C ALA A 120 -56.09 -42.27 -27.82
N THR A 121 -55.86 -43.51 -28.31
CA THR A 121 -56.30 -44.19 -29.56
C THR A 121 -55.76 -43.71 -30.90
#